data_AF-A0A836BHK4-F1
#
_entry.id   AF-A0A836BHK4-F1
#
_cell.length_a   1.000
_cell.length_b   1.000
_cell.length_c   1.000
_cell.angle_alpha   90.00
_cell.angle_beta   90.00
_cell.angle_gamma   90.00
#
_symmetry.space_group_name_H-M   'P 1'
#
loop_
_entity.id
_entity.type
_entity.pdbx_description
1 polymer ?
#
loop_
_entity_poly.entity_id
_entity_poly.type
_entity_poly.pdbx_seq_one_letter_code
_entity_poly.pdbx_strand_id
1 'polypeptide(L)' 'MCFIVKDNDEVLFYLKNSNSATDKPTAMWTTSKSMIYSKKLLFDSLWSDSKVILH' A
#
# COMPACT_ATOMS: atom_id res chain seq x y z
N MET A 1 1.16 1.50 -7.32
CA MET A 1 1.17 0.51 -6.22
C MET A 1 0.02 0.87 -5.29
N CYS A 2 -0.81 -0.09 -4.89
CA CYS A 2 -1.99 0.15 -4.06
C CYS A 2 -1.89 -0.71 -2.79
N PHE A 3 -2.16 -0.13 -1.63
CA PHE A 3 -2.13 -0.86 -0.35
C PHE A 3 -3.08 -0.23 0.67
N ILE A 4 -3.45 -1.02 1.67
CA ILE A 4 -4.27 -0.64 2.81
C ILE A 4 -3.53 -1.08 4.07
N VAL A 5 -3.35 -0.17 5.02
CA VAL A 5 -2.91 -0.47 6.38
C VAL A 5 -4.14 -0.42 7.28
N LYS A 6 -4.47 -1.52 7.96
CA LYS A 6 -5.62 -1.60 8.86
C LYS A 6 -5.14 -1.82 10.29
N ASP A 7 -5.74 -1.07 11.22
CA ASP A 7 -5.50 -1.12 12.66
C ASP A 7 -4.02 -1.09 13.07
N ASN A 8 -3.17 -0.55 12.19
CA ASN A 8 -1.72 -0.53 12.37
C ASN A 8 -1.02 -1.88 12.51
N ASP A 9 -1.73 -3.00 12.31
CA ASP A 9 -1.29 -4.36 12.63
C ASP A 9 -1.35 -5.32 11.42
N GLU A 10 -1.98 -4.91 10.32
CA GLU A 10 -2.03 -5.68 9.09
C GLU A 10 -1.95 -4.80 7.84
N VAL A 11 -1.39 -5.37 6.77
CA VAL A 11 -1.33 -4.72 5.46
C VAL A 11 -1.84 -5.66 4.38
N LEU A 12 -2.72 -5.13 3.54
CA LEU A 12 -3.10 -5.70 2.25
C LEU A 12 -2.46 -4.85 1.15
N PHE A 13 -1.72 -5.45 0.21
CA PHE A 13 -1.12 -4.73 -0.90
C PHE A 13 -1.31 -5.46 -2.22
N TYR A 14 -1.46 -4.68 -3.30
CA TYR A 14 -1.69 -5.17 -4.65
C TYR A 14 -0.42 -5.02 -5.48
N LEU A 15 0.03 -6.14 -6.03
CA LEU A 15 1.10 -6.21 -7.01
C LEU A 15 0.48 -6.30 -8.40
N LYS A 16 0.78 -5.29 -9.23
CA LYS A 16 0.54 -5.34 -10.66
C LYS A 16 1.90 -5.46 -11.34
N ASN A 17 2.13 -6.57 -12.01
CA ASN A 17 3.34 -6.73 -12.82
C ASN A 17 3.18 -5.87 -14.08
N SER A 18 4.04 -4.88 -14.27
CA SER A 18 3.98 -3.97 -15.41
C SER A 18 4.53 -4.57 -16.71
N ASN A 19 5.14 -5.75 -16.63
CA ASN A 19 5.91 -6.34 -17.73
C ASN A 19 5.04 -7.17 -18.68
N SER A 20 3.77 -7.42 -18.34
CA SER A 20 2.82 -8.13 -19.20
C SER A 20 1.41 -7.58 -18.96
N ALA A 21 0.76 -7.11 -20.02
CA ALA A 21 -0.62 -6.61 -19.98
C ALA A 21 -1.66 -7.68 -19.56
N THR A 22 -1.24 -8.94 -19.51
CA THR A 22 -2.04 -10.13 -19.18
C THR A 22 -1.94 -10.58 -17.72
N ASP A 23 -1.04 -10.00 -16.92
CA ASP A 23 -0.87 -10.43 -15.53
C ASP A 23 -2.01 -9.91 -14.66
N LYS A 24 -2.77 -10.87 -14.09
CA LYS A 24 -3.84 -10.56 -13.14
C LYS A 24 -3.22 -9.88 -11.90
N PRO A 25 -3.78 -8.75 -11.45
CA PRO A 25 -3.31 -8.10 -10.23
C PRO A 25 -3.43 -9.08 -9.06
N THR A 26 -2.33 -9.26 -8.32
CA THR A 26 -2.27 -10.16 -7.18
C THR A 26 -2.37 -9.35 -5.90
N ALA A 27 -3.25 -9.74 -4.99
CA ALA A 27 -3.33 -9.17 -3.66
C ALA A 27 -2.56 -10.05 -2.67
N MET A 28 -1.80 -9.42 -1.78
CA MET A 28 -1.08 -10.09 -0.70
C MET A 28 -1.44 -9.45 0.63
N TRP A 29 -1.74 -10.29 1.62
CA TRP A 29 -2.01 -9.89 3.00
C TRP A 29 -0.85 -10.32 3.90
N THR A 30 -0.48 -9.49 4.88
CA THR A 30 0.57 -9.82 5.84
C THR A 30 0.42 -9.07 7.14
N THR A 31 0.87 -9.71 8.22
CA THR A 31 1.00 -9.16 9.58
C THR A 31 2.47 -8.96 9.97
N SER A 32 3.39 -9.02 9.00
CA SER A 32 4.81 -8.81 9.26
C SER A 32 5.06 -7.37 9.73
N LYS A 33 5.57 -7.23 10.96
CA LYS A 33 5.91 -5.93 11.57
C LYS A 33 6.80 -5.08 10.68
N SER A 34 7.80 -5.69 10.04
CA SER A 34 8.71 -4.99 9.13
C SER A 34 8.00 -4.47 7.88
N MET A 35 7.06 -5.25 7.34
CA MET A 35 6.29 -4.83 6.16
C MET A 35 5.29 -3.72 6.52
N ILE A 36 4.60 -3.86 7.66
CA ILE A 36 3.70 -2.84 8.20
C ILE A 36 4.44 -1.53 8.39
N TYR A 37 5.60 -1.55 9.07
CA TYR A 37 6.42 -0.37 9.29
C TYR A 37 6.84 0.30 7.97
N SER A 38 7.36 -0.49 7.03
CA SER A 38 7.79 0.00 5.72
C SER A 38 6.64 0.65 4.93
N LYS A 39 5.44 0.08 5.03
CA LYS A 39 4.25 0.58 4.32
C LYS A 39 3.67 1.85 4.96
N LYS A 40 3.76 1.99 6.29
CA LYS A 40 3.42 3.25 6.98
C LYS A 40 4.35 4.38 6.60
N LEU A 41 5.66 4.16 6.65
CA LEU A 41 6.64 5.17 6.24
C LEU A 41 6.37 5.67 4.80
N LEU A 42 6.04 4.74 3.90
CA LEU A 42 5.67 5.08 2.54
C LEU A 42 4.37 5.89 2.48
N PHE A 43 3.36 5.51 3.25
CA PHE A 43 2.10 6.27 3.34
C PHE A 43 2.35 7.69 3.84
N ASP A 44 3.06 7.86 4.96
CA ASP A 44 3.33 9.16 5.56
C ASP A 44 4.08 10.08 4.60
N SER A 45 5.07 9.54 3.88
CA SER A 45 5.82 10.28 2.86
C SER A 45 4.97 10.69 1.65
N LEU A 46 3.95 9.94 1.28
CA LEU A 46 3.05 10.28 0.17
C LEU A 46 1.91 11.19 0.61
N TRP A 47 1.46 11.01 1.86
CA TRP A 47 0.37 11.76 2.46
C TRP A 47 0.76 13.21 2.74
N SER A 48 2.01 13.47 3.11
CA SER A 48 2.53 14.84 3.29
C SER A 48 2.36 15.71 2.04
N ASP A 49 2.41 15.09 0.87
CA ASP A 49 2.30 15.78 -0.43
C ASP A 49 0.87 15.73 -0.98
N SER A 50 -0.06 15.13 -0.24
CA SER A 50 -1.45 14.99 -0.68
C SER A 50 -2.22 16.31 -0.57
N LYS A 51 -3.12 16.55 -1.53
CA LYS A 51 -3.98 17.73 -1.50
C LYS A 51 -5.12 17.50 -0.53
N VAL A 52 -5.28 18.41 0.43
CA VAL A 52 -6.49 18.46 1.27
C VAL A 52 -7.66 18.86 0.38
N ILE A 53 -8.66 18.00 0.28
CA ILE A 53 -9.93 18.32 -0.38
C ILE A 53 -10.83 18.93 0.71
N LEU A 54 -10.93 20.27 0.73
CA LEU A 54 -11.93 20.98 1.54
C LEU A 54 -13.24 21.03 0.75
N HIS A 55 -14.34 20.61 1.36
CA HIS A 55 -15.69 20.61 0.78
C HIS A 55 -16.60 21.60 1.51
#